data_AF-A0A9P7HSY3-F1
#
_entry.id   AF-A0A9P7HSY3-F1
#
_cell.length_a   1.000
_cell.length_b   1.000
_cell.length_c   1.000
_cell.angle_alpha   90.00
_cell.angle_beta   90.00
_cell.angle_gamma   90.00
#
_symmetry.space_group_name_H-M   'P 1'
#
loop_
_entity.id
_entity.type
_entity.pdbx_description
1 polymer ?
#
loop_
_entity_poly.entity_id
_entity_poly.type
_entity_poly.pdbx_seq_one_letter_code
_entity_poly.pdbx_strand_id
1 'polypeptide(L)'
;MLEILTPWEPQTRVSSCVEIDDLSISFERTIRVPDNGSFNALPASLGKFPLFKTEDFVDKLHASMAGKGDIFIPVYQGLKYPTHGYPQPACG
;
A
#
# COMPACT_ATOMS: atom_id res chain seq x y z
N MET A 1 19.00 18.67 35.15
CA MET A 1 19.82 17.87 34.21
C MET A 1 18.95 17.66 32.99
N LEU A 2 19.14 18.47 31.94
CA LEU A 2 18.42 18.31 30.69
C LEU A 2 19.23 17.33 29.86
N GLU A 3 18.72 16.12 29.68
CA GLU A 3 19.30 15.19 28.71
C GLU A 3 19.07 15.80 27.32
N ILE A 4 20.16 16.27 26.71
CA ILE A 4 20.17 16.67 25.33
C ILE A 4 20.00 15.37 24.56
N LEU A 5 18.75 15.07 24.16
CA LEU A 5 18.48 14.03 23.20
C LEU A 5 19.25 14.40 21.93
N THR A 6 20.31 13.64 21.63
CA THR A 6 20.96 13.73 20.34
C THR A 6 19.89 13.58 19.26
N PRO A 7 19.88 14.45 18.23
CA PRO A 7 18.99 14.27 17.10
C PRO A 7 19.13 12.85 16.56
N TRP A 8 18.00 12.16 16.42
CA TRP A 8 17.98 10.82 15.87
C TRP A 8 18.22 10.90 14.36
N GLU A 9 19.29 10.25 13.89
CA GLU A 9 19.60 10.08 12.47
C GLU A 9 19.31 8.62 12.07
N PRO A 10 18.06 8.29 11.68
CA PRO A 10 17.68 6.92 11.35
C PRO A 10 18.42 6.39 10.12
N GLN A 11 18.76 5.10 10.15
CA GLN A 11 19.16 4.40 8.94
C GLN A 11 17.91 3.86 8.23
N THR A 12 17.64 4.41 7.05
CA THR A 12 16.48 4.00 6.24
C THR A 12 16.90 3.14 5.06
N ARG A 13 16.22 2.01 4.86
CA ARG A 13 16.36 1.16 3.67
C ARG A 13 14.99 0.83 3.08
N VAL A 14 14.93 0.72 1.75
CA VAL A 14 13.70 0.42 1.02
C VAL A 14 13.93 -0.80 0.14
N SER A 15 13.09 -1.81 0.32
CA SER A 15 13.03 -3.03 -0.50
C SER A 15 11.57 -3.43 -0.73
N SER A 16 11.16 -4.67 -0.43
CA SER A 16 9.74 -5.03 -0.25
C SER A 16 9.12 -4.49 1.05
N CYS A 17 9.92 -3.85 1.88
CA CYS A 17 9.54 -3.21 3.14
C CYS A 17 10.36 -1.92 3.33
N VAL A 18 9.90 -1.05 4.22
CA VAL A 18 10.66 0.11 4.70
C VAL A 18 11.27 -0.28 6.04
N GLU A 19 12.58 -0.25 6.12
CA GLU A 19 13.35 -0.51 7.33
C GLU A 19 13.84 0.83 7.89
N ILE A 20 13.60 1.07 9.18
CA ILE A 20 14.03 2.25 9.92
C ILE A 20 14.63 1.73 11.22
N ASP A 21 15.96 1.64 11.29
CA ASP A 21 16.68 0.99 12.39
C ASP A 21 16.16 -0.44 12.68
N ASP A 22 15.47 -0.66 13.80
CA ASP A 22 14.88 -1.93 14.22
C ASP A 22 13.39 -2.08 13.84
N LEU A 23 12.78 -1.05 13.24
CA LEU A 23 11.41 -1.07 12.75
C LEU A 23 11.35 -1.52 11.27
N SER A 24 10.49 -2.49 10.97
CA SER A 24 10.18 -2.91 9.60
C SER A 24 8.70 -2.73 9.29
N ILE A 25 8.40 -1.93 8.25
CA ILE A 25 7.06 -1.64 7.76
C ILE A 25 6.84 -2.35 6.42
N SER A 26 5.78 -3.17 6.32
CA SER A 26 5.38 -3.86 5.09
C SER A 26 3.90 -3.60 4.79
N PHE A 27 3.52 -3.60 3.51
CA PHE A 27 2.15 -3.38 3.08
C PHE A 27 1.56 -4.67 2.51
N GLU A 28 0.59 -5.26 3.20
CA GLU A 28 -0.08 -6.50 2.78
C GLU A 28 -1.28 -6.22 1.88
N ARG A 29 -1.50 -7.10 0.89
CA ARG A 29 -2.76 -7.09 0.12
C ARG A 29 -3.91 -7.56 1.00
N THR A 30 -5.08 -6.96 0.77
CA THR A 30 -6.32 -7.33 1.45
C THR A 30 -7.38 -7.74 0.45
N ILE A 31 -8.32 -8.58 0.89
CA ILE A 31 -9.51 -8.96 0.13
C ILE A 31 -10.75 -8.47 0.87
N ARG A 32 -11.75 -8.02 0.12
CA ARG A 32 -13.07 -7.75 0.68
C ARG A 32 -13.83 -9.06 0.79
N VAL A 33 -14.13 -9.45 2.02
CA VAL A 33 -14.98 -10.61 2.30
C VAL A 33 -16.44 -10.13 2.33
N PRO A 34 -17.35 -10.78 1.58
CA PRO A 34 -18.77 -10.47 1.66
C PRO A 34 -19.34 -10.77 3.05
N ASP A 35 -20.23 -9.92 3.54
CA ASP A 35 -20.98 -10.16 4.78
C ASP A 35 -22.23 -11.02 4.48
N ASN A 36 -21.99 -12.28 4.12
CA ASN A 36 -23.04 -13.24 3.77
C ASN A 36 -23.12 -14.42 4.75
N GLY A 37 -22.50 -14.29 5.92
CA GLY A 37 -22.45 -15.33 6.95
C GLY A 37 -21.72 -16.61 6.55
N SER A 38 -21.05 -16.65 5.39
CA SER A 38 -20.33 -17.82 4.91
C SER A 38 -18.91 -17.86 5.46
N PHE A 39 -18.41 -19.07 5.74
CA PHE A 39 -17.01 -19.25 6.13
C PHE A 39 -16.09 -19.10 4.91
N ASN A 40 -15.04 -18.29 5.05
CA ASN A 40 -14.05 -18.06 4.00
C ASN A 40 -12.69 -18.60 4.50
N ALA A 41 -12.20 -19.67 3.87
CA ALA A 41 -10.90 -20.26 4.17
C ALA A 41 -9.76 -19.41 3.56
N LEU A 42 -9.53 -18.22 4.11
CA LEU A 42 -8.52 -17.30 3.63
C LEU A 42 -7.14 -17.62 4.21
N PRO A 43 -6.06 -17.43 3.45
CA PRO A 43 -4.71 -17.50 3.98
C PRO A 43 -4.46 -16.36 4.97
N ALA A 44 -3.45 -16.52 5.84
CA ALA A 44 -3.06 -15.50 6.80
C ALA A 44 -2.56 -14.18 6.16
N SER A 45 -2.10 -14.23 4.90
CA SER A 45 -1.66 -13.07 4.11
C SER A 45 -1.97 -13.30 2.63
N LEU A 46 -2.24 -12.22 1.89
CA LEU A 46 -2.38 -12.21 0.43
C LEU A 46 -1.14 -11.65 -0.28
N GLY A 47 -0.02 -11.59 0.44
CA GLY A 47 1.28 -11.16 -0.03
C GLY A 47 1.50 -9.65 0.02
N LYS A 48 2.77 -9.27 0.12
CA LYS A 48 3.22 -7.87 0.20
C LYS A 48 3.17 -7.15 -1.15
N PHE A 49 2.83 -5.87 -1.11
CA PHE A 49 3.07 -4.97 -2.23
C PHE A 49 4.58 -4.75 -2.42
N PRO A 50 5.07 -4.70 -3.67
CA PRO A 50 6.42 -4.24 -3.92
C PRO A 50 6.48 -2.72 -3.65
N LEU A 51 7.56 -2.27 -3.02
CA LEU A 51 7.85 -0.85 -2.83
C LEU A 51 9.03 -0.48 -3.73
N PHE A 52 8.94 0.70 -4.34
CA PHE A 52 10.00 1.23 -5.19
C PHE A 52 10.31 2.65 -4.78
N LYS A 53 11.59 3.00 -4.78
CA LYS A 53 11.97 4.39 -4.65
C LYS A 53 11.59 5.15 -5.91
N THR A 54 11.11 6.37 -5.75
CA THR A 54 10.75 7.24 -6.87
C THR A 54 11.98 7.61 -7.69
N GLU A 55 13.14 7.83 -7.05
CA GLU A 55 14.41 8.23 -7.70
C GLU A 55 14.83 7.24 -8.81
N ASP A 56 14.61 5.94 -8.60
CA ASP A 56 14.97 4.89 -9.55
C ASP A 56 14.07 4.86 -10.81
N PHE A 57 12.93 5.57 -10.78
CA PHE A 57 11.91 5.54 -11.82
C PHE A 57 11.44 6.93 -12.28
N VAL A 58 12.17 8.00 -11.95
CA VAL A 58 11.78 9.39 -12.27
C VAL A 58 11.36 9.57 -13.73
N ASP A 59 12.11 8.98 -14.67
CA ASP A 59 11.85 9.10 -16.12
C ASP A 59 10.59 8.37 -16.59
N LYS A 60 10.08 7.43 -15.79
CA LYS A 60 8.89 6.60 -16.11
C LYS A 60 7.66 7.03 -15.33
N LEU A 61 7.83 7.83 -14.29
CA LEU A 61 6.74 8.30 -13.43
C LEU A 61 6.13 9.59 -13.97
N HIS A 62 4.87 9.81 -13.61
CA HIS A 62 4.22 11.07 -13.93
C HIS A 62 4.93 12.23 -13.20
N ALA A 63 5.09 13.38 -13.84
CA ALA A 63 5.82 14.52 -13.28
C ALA A 63 5.31 14.95 -11.88
N SER A 64 4.01 14.76 -11.62
CA SER A 64 3.41 15.04 -10.31
C SER A 64 3.87 14.11 -9.18
N MET A 65 4.38 12.92 -9.51
CA MET A 65 4.91 11.93 -8.56
C MET A 65 6.41 12.13 -8.35
N ALA A 66 7.15 12.36 -9.43
CA ALA A 66 8.60 12.54 -9.40
C ALA A 66 9.06 13.67 -8.44
N GLY A 67 8.27 14.73 -8.31
CA GLY A 67 8.60 15.87 -7.44
C GLY A 67 8.03 15.81 -6.02
N LYS A 68 7.36 14.73 -5.59
CA LYS A 68 6.60 14.72 -4.32
C LYS A 68 6.82 13.54 -3.39
N GLY A 69 7.15 12.35 -3.91
CA GLY A 69 7.19 11.14 -3.10
C GLY A 69 8.54 10.46 -3.16
N ASP A 70 9.01 9.92 -2.04
CA ASP A 70 10.24 9.13 -1.99
C ASP A 70 10.03 7.67 -2.41
N ILE A 71 8.84 7.13 -2.16
CA ILE A 71 8.48 5.73 -2.41
C ILE A 71 7.08 5.67 -3.04
N PHE A 72 6.88 4.73 -3.97
CA PHE A 72 5.56 4.45 -4.54
C PHE A 72 5.24 2.96 -4.57
N ILE A 73 3.94 2.65 -4.63
CA ILE A 73 3.40 1.30 -4.81
C ILE A 73 2.73 1.23 -6.18
N PRO A 74 3.13 0.31 -7.06
CA PRO A 74 2.41 0.11 -8.31
C PRO A 74 1.10 -0.61 -8.02
N VAL A 75 -0.01 0.08 -8.26
CA VAL A 75 -1.35 -0.50 -8.15
C VAL A 75 -1.98 -0.47 -9.54
N TYR A 76 -2.28 -1.65 -10.08
CA TYR A 76 -3.06 -1.74 -11.30
C TYR A 76 -4.54 -1.48 -10.97
N GLN A 77 -5.11 -0.41 -11.54
CA GLN A 77 -6.55 -0.14 -11.44
C GLN A 77 -7.32 -1.10 -12.36
N GLY A 78 -7.62 -2.30 -11.86
CA GLY A 78 -8.31 -3.35 -12.61
C GLY A 78 -9.60 -3.82 -11.94
N LEU A 79 -10.71 -3.12 -12.20
CA LEU A 79 -12.00 -3.63 -12.70
C LEU A 79 -12.99 -2.45 -12.67
N LYS A 80 -13.27 -1.84 -13.83
CA LYS A 80 -14.50 -1.05 -13.97
C LYS A 80 -15.63 -2.06 -14.03
N TYR A 81 -16.38 -2.23 -12.94
CA TYR A 81 -17.66 -2.91 -13.04
C TYR A 81 -18.52 -2.12 -14.04
N PRO A 82 -19.03 -2.73 -15.12
CA PRO A 82 -20.03 -2.06 -15.93
C PRO A 82 -21.23 -1.78 -15.02
N THR A 83 -21.52 -0.51 -14.77
CA THR A 83 -22.70 -0.06 -14.00
C THR A 83 -24.03 -0.30 -14.74
N HIS A 84 -24.03 -1.15 -15.77
CA HIS A 84 -25.14 -1.35 -16.70
C HIS A 84 -25.72 -2.77 -16.55
N GLY A 85 -26.20 -3.14 -15.36
CA GLY A 85 -26.86 -4.44 -15.23
C GLY A 85 -27.26 -4.92 -13.85
N TYR A 86 -26.92 -4.22 -12.76
CA TYR A 86 -27.48 -4.58 -11.45
C TYR A 86 -28.78 -3.79 -11.22
N PRO A 87 -29.97 -4.43 -11.27
CA PRO A 87 -31.17 -3.78 -10.77
C PRO A 87 -30.95 -3.49 -9.29
N GLN A 88 -31.08 -2.22 -8.91
CA GLN A 88 -31.15 -1.84 -7.50
C GLN A 88 -32.37 -2.56 -6.89
N PRO A 89 -32.23 -3.25 -5.75
CA PRO A 89 -33.40 -3.75 -5.06
C PRO A 89 -34.25 -2.54 -4.69
N ALA A 90 -35.44 -2.46 -5.24
CA ALA A 90 -36.44 -1.51 -4.78
C ALA A 90 -36.75 -1.88 -3.34
N CYS A 91 -36.30 -1.08 -2.39
CA CYS A 91 -36.81 -1.14 -1.03
C CYS A 91 -38.31 -0.86 -1.11
N GLY A 92 -39.11 -1.89 -0.83
CA GLY A 92 -40.54 -1.77 -0.55
C GLY A 92 -40.78 -1.51 0.92
#